data_AF-A0A2S7I5P7-F1
#
_entry.id   AF-A0A2S7I5P7-F1
#
_cell.length_a   1.000
_cell.length_b   1.000
_cell.length_c   1.000
_cell.angle_alpha   90.00
_cell.angle_beta   90.00
_cell.angle_gamma   90.00
#
_symmetry.space_group_name_H-M   'P 1'
#
loop_
_entity.id
_entity.type
_entity.pdbx_description
1 polymer ?
#
loop_
_entity_poly.entity_id
_entity_poly.type
_entity_poly.pdbx_seq_one_letter_code
_entity_poly.pdbx_strand_id
1 'polypeptide(L)'
;MSQRFQDQNFRLTHFQEEVAVVCPKCNKKARATVDYEEKKAKLTCSYCGFHEIKDSLLTYLGYTAHYKAEAGAYFDAALWYYAPFKNDVFFAYNEAHLLYLEQYIGAKLREHKDRTHFTLLEKLPKFYHEAKNRAALLKLIQKLKKK
;
A
#
# COMPACT_ATOMS: atom_id res chain seq x y z
N MET A 1 -6.23 3.52 23.21
CA MET A 1 -6.04 2.59 22.06
C MET A 1 -6.86 1.35 22.31
N SER A 2 -7.71 0.95 21.35
CA SER A 2 -8.49 -0.28 21.46
C SER A 2 -7.56 -1.46 21.73
N GLN A 3 -7.87 -2.29 22.72
CA GLN A 3 -7.10 -3.49 23.03
C GLN A 3 -7.33 -4.60 22.00
N ARG A 4 -8.35 -4.47 21.15
CA ARG A 4 -8.84 -5.49 20.22
C ARG A 4 -8.79 -4.98 18.79
N PHE A 5 -8.27 -5.82 17.91
CA PHE A 5 -8.35 -5.66 16.45
C PHE A 5 -9.19 -6.80 15.90
N GLN A 6 -10.13 -6.45 15.03
CA GLN A 6 -10.96 -7.39 14.30
C GLN A 6 -10.48 -7.40 12.84
N ASP A 7 -10.15 -8.59 12.33
CA ASP A 7 -9.80 -8.74 10.92
C ASP A 7 -11.01 -8.43 10.02
N GLN A 8 -10.80 -7.51 9.07
CA GLN A 8 -11.78 -7.12 8.05
C GLN A 8 -11.67 -7.98 6.77
N ASN A 9 -10.84 -9.03 6.78
CA ASN A 9 -10.59 -9.93 5.66
C ASN A 9 -10.04 -9.23 4.41
N PHE A 10 -9.38 -8.08 4.60
CA PHE A 10 -8.78 -7.33 3.50
C PHE A 10 -7.64 -8.11 2.86
N ARG A 11 -7.54 -7.98 1.54
CA ARG A 11 -6.40 -8.42 0.73
C ARG A 11 -5.62 -7.21 0.27
N LEU A 12 -4.37 -7.42 -0.14
CA LEU A 12 -3.53 -6.34 -0.68
C LEU A 12 -4.21 -5.60 -1.85
N THR A 13 -5.00 -6.31 -2.64
CA THR A 13 -5.80 -5.76 -3.75
C THR A 13 -6.81 -4.69 -3.33
N HIS A 14 -7.26 -4.66 -2.07
CA HIS A 14 -8.18 -3.63 -1.57
C HIS A 14 -7.53 -2.25 -1.51
N PHE A 15 -6.20 -2.17 -1.58
CA PHE A 15 -5.44 -0.93 -1.45
C PHE A 15 -4.67 -0.56 -2.73
N GLN A 16 -4.77 -1.36 -3.78
CA GLN A 16 -3.89 -1.24 -4.95
C GLN A 16 -4.41 -0.26 -6.02
N GLU A 17 -5.69 0.10 -5.98
CA GLU A 17 -6.33 0.98 -6.96
C GLU A 17 -6.00 2.45 -6.74
N GLU A 18 -5.80 2.88 -5.50
CA GLU A 18 -5.33 4.21 -5.16
C GLU A 18 -4.06 4.09 -4.32
N VAL A 19 -2.95 4.60 -4.84
CA VAL A 19 -1.62 4.47 -4.22
C VAL A 19 -0.96 5.83 -4.08
N ALA A 20 -0.43 6.08 -2.87
CA ALA A 20 0.39 7.23 -2.59
C ALA A 20 1.83 6.97 -3.06
N VAL A 21 2.30 7.81 -3.98
CA VAL A 21 3.62 7.67 -4.63
C VAL A 21 4.44 8.94 -4.46
N VAL A 22 5.75 8.83 -4.70
CA VAL A 22 6.66 9.96 -4.83
C VAL A 22 6.48 10.57 -6.21
N CYS A 23 6.17 11.87 -6.27
CA CYS A 23 6.06 12.57 -7.55
C CYS A 23 7.42 12.57 -8.28
N PRO A 24 7.49 12.14 -9.56
CA PRO A 24 8.75 12.11 -10.31
C PRO A 24 9.30 13.51 -10.66
N LYS A 25 8.50 14.57 -10.49
CA LYS A 25 8.91 15.96 -10.79
C LYS A 25 9.36 16.75 -9.56
N CYS A 26 8.68 16.61 -8.42
CA CYS A 26 8.94 17.44 -7.25
C CYS A 26 9.24 16.66 -5.98
N ASN A 27 9.28 15.33 -6.04
CA ASN A 27 9.55 14.42 -4.91
C ASN A 27 8.60 14.57 -3.71
N LYS A 28 7.48 15.28 -3.86
CA LYS A 28 6.40 15.37 -2.85
C LYS A 28 5.36 14.27 -3.06
N LYS A 29 4.46 14.12 -2.09
CA LYS A 29 3.37 13.13 -2.16
C LYS A 29 2.51 13.38 -3.39
N ALA A 30 2.33 12.35 -4.20
CA ALA A 30 1.41 12.30 -5.32
C ALA A 30 0.47 11.11 -5.15
N ARG A 31 -0.62 11.13 -5.93
CA ARG A 31 -1.63 10.07 -5.95
C ARG A 31 -1.64 9.43 -7.32
N ALA A 32 -1.42 8.12 -7.36
CA ALA A 32 -1.67 7.28 -8.51
C ALA A 32 -3.01 6.55 -8.32
N THR A 33 -3.81 6.45 -9.37
CA THR A 33 -5.06 5.69 -9.41
C THR A 33 -5.10 4.80 -10.64
N VAL A 34 -5.70 3.62 -10.56
CA VAL A 34 -5.97 2.77 -11.72
C VAL A 34 -7.43 2.36 -11.77
N ASP A 35 -8.01 2.47 -12.96
CA ASP A 35 -9.31 1.91 -13.32
C ASP A 35 -9.06 0.71 -14.25
N TYR A 36 -9.39 -0.49 -13.77
CA TYR A 36 -9.16 -1.72 -14.52
C TYR A 36 -10.19 -1.95 -15.64
N GLU A 37 -11.39 -1.40 -15.51
CA GLU A 37 -12.45 -1.53 -16.51
C GLU A 37 -12.18 -0.60 -17.69
N GLU A 38 -11.85 0.66 -17.39
CA GLU A 38 -11.43 1.67 -18.38
C GLU A 38 -9.99 1.44 -18.88
N LYS A 39 -9.26 0.52 -18.24
CA LYS A 39 -7.87 0.14 -18.55
C LYS A 39 -6.92 1.34 -18.55
N LYS A 40 -7.12 2.27 -17.61
CA LYS A 40 -6.34 3.51 -17.50
C LYS A 40 -5.78 3.70 -16.10
N ALA A 41 -4.51 4.06 -16.04
CA ALA A 41 -3.85 4.53 -14.84
C ALA A 41 -3.63 6.05 -14.95
N LYS A 42 -3.71 6.74 -13.82
CA LYS A 42 -3.53 8.19 -13.72
C LYS A 42 -2.63 8.52 -12.53
N LEU A 43 -1.62 9.36 -12.74
CA LEU A 43 -0.80 9.94 -11.68
C LEU A 43 -1.09 11.44 -11.58
N THR A 44 -1.29 11.93 -10.36
CA THR A 44 -1.58 13.35 -10.08
C THR A 44 -0.79 13.85 -8.88
N CYS A 45 -0.12 14.99 -9.03
CA CYS A 45 0.57 15.69 -7.95
C CYS A 45 -0.11 17.04 -7.67
N SER A 46 -0.69 17.19 -6.49
CA SER A 46 -1.32 18.44 -6.03
C SER A 46 -0.31 19.54 -5.70
N TYR A 47 0.98 19.23 -5.55
CA TYR A 47 2.00 20.21 -5.17
C TYR A 47 2.64 20.94 -6.35
N CYS A 48 2.82 20.27 -7.48
CA CYS A 48 3.47 20.85 -8.66
C CYS A 48 2.59 20.83 -9.92
N GLY A 49 1.38 20.26 -9.84
CA GLY A 49 0.46 20.14 -10.98
C GLY A 49 0.83 19.04 -11.98
N PHE A 50 1.88 18.25 -11.72
CA PHE A 50 2.24 17.13 -12.58
C PHE A 50 1.07 16.14 -12.69
N HIS A 51 0.73 15.78 -13.92
CA HIS A 51 -0.28 14.80 -14.23
C HIS A 51 0.16 13.95 -15.41
N GLU A 52 -0.15 12.66 -15.36
CA GLU A 52 0.16 11.72 -16.43
C GLU A 52 -0.94 10.65 -16.47
N ILE A 53 -1.27 10.17 -17.66
CA ILE A 53 -2.24 9.10 -17.89
C ILE A 53 -1.57 8.06 -18.78
N LYS A 54 -1.72 6.78 -18.44
CA LYS A 54 -1.19 5.65 -19.21
C LYS A 54 -2.26 4.57 -19.33
N ASP A 55 -2.20 3.80 -20.40
CA ASP A 55 -3.00 2.57 -20.51
C ASP A 55 -2.43 1.49 -19.57
N SER A 56 -3.29 0.68 -18.96
CA SER A 56 -2.89 -0.44 -18.11
C SER A 56 -2.59 -1.73 -18.88
N LEU A 57 -2.71 -1.66 -20.21
CA LEU A 57 -2.41 -2.76 -21.12
C LEU A 57 -0.91 -2.84 -21.38
N LEU A 58 -0.34 -4.03 -21.17
CA LEU A 58 1.03 -4.31 -21.57
C LEU A 58 1.00 -4.99 -22.94
N THR A 59 1.56 -4.35 -23.96
CA THR A 59 1.75 -4.97 -25.27
C THR A 59 3.21 -5.36 -25.45
N TYR A 60 3.47 -6.67 -25.58
CA TYR A 60 4.82 -7.19 -25.80
C TYR A 60 4.78 -8.31 -26.84
N LEU A 61 5.65 -8.21 -27.87
CA LEU A 61 5.71 -9.16 -29.00
C LEU A 61 4.35 -9.45 -29.66
N GLY A 62 3.49 -8.43 -29.76
CA GLY A 62 2.14 -8.56 -30.34
C GLY A 62 1.08 -9.19 -29.41
N TYR A 63 1.45 -9.60 -28.20
CA TYR A 63 0.52 -10.04 -27.17
C TYR A 63 0.11 -8.87 -26.29
N THR A 64 -1.20 -8.72 -26.06
CA THR A 64 -1.76 -7.75 -25.13
C THR A 64 -2.20 -8.45 -23.86
N ALA A 65 -1.60 -8.08 -22.73
CA ALA A 65 -1.93 -8.62 -21.42
C ALA A 65 -2.57 -7.56 -20.53
N HIS A 66 -3.57 -7.99 -19.75
CA HIS A 66 -4.13 -7.21 -18.65
C HIS A 66 -3.20 -7.32 -17.45
N TYR A 67 -2.21 -6.44 -17.38
CA TYR A 67 -1.28 -6.40 -16.25
C TYR A 67 -1.96 -5.72 -15.07
N LYS A 68 -2.61 -6.49 -14.19
CA LYS A 68 -3.24 -5.95 -12.97
C LYS A 68 -2.20 -5.72 -11.87
N ALA A 69 -1.59 -4.54 -11.89
CA ALA A 69 -0.66 -4.07 -10.85
C ALA A 69 -1.23 -2.90 -10.05
N GLU A 70 -0.58 -2.61 -8.92
CA GLU A 70 -0.89 -1.42 -8.13
C GLU A 70 -0.66 -0.13 -8.93
N ALA A 71 -1.46 0.90 -8.66
CA ALA A 71 -1.54 2.11 -9.49
C ALA A 71 -0.20 2.82 -9.76
N GLY A 72 0.72 2.83 -8.80
CA GLY A 72 2.06 3.40 -8.90
C GLY A 72 2.98 2.67 -9.87
N ALA A 73 2.79 1.36 -10.05
CA ALA A 73 3.65 0.52 -10.88
C ALA A 73 3.59 0.91 -12.37
N TYR A 74 2.44 1.35 -12.88
CA TYR A 74 2.32 1.82 -14.28
C TYR A 74 3.19 3.06 -14.58
N PHE A 75 3.60 3.78 -13.55
CA PHE A 75 4.41 4.99 -13.66
C PHE A 75 5.87 4.78 -13.21
N ASP A 76 6.26 3.55 -12.89
CA ASP A 76 7.56 3.25 -12.26
C ASP A 76 7.83 4.13 -11.03
N ALA A 77 6.77 4.53 -10.33
CA ALA A 77 6.84 5.52 -9.25
C ALA A 77 7.09 4.82 -7.91
N ALA A 78 8.05 5.34 -7.14
CA ALA A 78 8.32 4.82 -5.81
C ALA A 78 7.15 5.09 -4.85
N LEU A 79 6.88 4.15 -3.93
CA LEU A 79 5.84 4.31 -2.90
C LEU A 79 6.17 5.46 -1.94
N TRP A 80 5.15 6.24 -1.56
CA TRP A 80 5.30 7.30 -0.56
C TRP A 80 5.56 6.75 0.83
N TYR A 81 4.74 5.77 1.23
CA TYR A 81 4.82 5.09 2.52
C TYR A 81 5.75 3.89 2.42
N TYR A 82 7.05 4.18 2.36
CA TYR A 82 8.12 3.21 2.27
C TYR A 82 9.22 3.57 3.26
N ALA A 83 9.73 2.59 3.99
CA ALA A 83 10.92 2.76 4.83
C ALA A 83 11.63 1.42 5.10
N PRO A 84 12.98 1.42 5.18
CA PRO A 84 13.70 0.25 5.66
C PRO A 84 13.39 -0.03 7.13
N PHE A 85 13.33 -1.32 7.49
CA PHE A 85 13.13 -1.78 8.86
C PHE A 85 14.03 -2.98 9.14
N LYS A 86 15.19 -2.73 9.78
CA LYS A 86 16.24 -3.74 10.00
C LYS A 86 16.71 -4.34 8.65
N ASN A 87 16.54 -5.64 8.45
CA ASN A 87 16.87 -6.35 7.21
C ASN A 87 15.65 -6.49 6.29
N ASP A 88 14.52 -5.91 6.66
CA ASP A 88 13.25 -5.95 5.93
C ASP A 88 12.85 -4.54 5.47
N VAL A 89 11.73 -4.47 4.76
CA VAL A 89 11.13 -3.23 4.29
C VAL A 89 9.70 -3.13 4.79
N PHE A 90 9.36 -1.98 5.35
CA PHE A 90 7.99 -1.61 5.62
C PHE A 90 7.44 -0.79 4.45
N PHE A 91 6.27 -1.18 3.94
CA PHE A 91 5.53 -0.35 2.99
C PHE A 91 4.04 -0.37 3.24
N ALA A 92 3.35 0.65 2.71
CA ALA A 92 1.91 0.70 2.55
C ALA A 92 1.58 1.38 1.23
N TYR A 93 0.45 1.02 0.62
CA TYR A 93 0.04 1.64 -0.64
C TYR A 93 -0.57 3.02 -0.42
N ASN A 94 -1.42 3.16 0.60
CA ASN A 94 -2.09 4.41 0.90
C ASN A 94 -2.31 4.54 2.41
N GLU A 95 -2.93 5.64 2.82
CA GLU A 95 -3.17 5.93 4.24
C GLU A 95 -4.12 4.92 4.88
N ALA A 96 -5.11 4.41 4.14
CA ALA A 96 -6.01 3.36 4.63
C ALA A 96 -5.26 2.06 4.94
N HIS A 97 -4.36 1.64 4.06
CA HIS A 97 -3.49 0.49 4.29
C HIS A 97 -2.57 0.74 5.51
N LEU A 98 -1.95 1.92 5.60
CA LEU A 98 -1.09 2.29 6.72
C LEU A 98 -1.84 2.27 8.06
N LEU A 99 -3.07 2.77 8.08
CA LEU A 99 -3.94 2.76 9.26
C LEU A 99 -4.34 1.33 9.66
N TYR A 100 -4.67 0.49 8.68
CA TYR A 100 -5.01 -0.91 8.94
C TYR A 100 -3.83 -1.67 9.57
N LEU A 101 -2.60 -1.46 9.06
CA LEU A 101 -1.38 -2.00 9.67
C LEU A 101 -1.14 -1.43 11.08
N GLU A 102 -1.38 -0.14 11.30
CA GLU A 102 -1.24 0.47 12.62
C GLU A 102 -2.17 -0.16 13.64
N GLN A 103 -3.44 -0.35 13.28
CA GLN A 103 -4.44 -0.97 14.15
C GLN A 103 -4.06 -2.42 14.46
N TYR A 104 -3.61 -3.18 13.47
CA TYR A 104 -3.18 -4.57 13.63
C TYR A 104 -1.95 -4.71 14.56
N ILE A 105 -0.91 -3.92 14.31
CA ILE A 105 0.33 -3.93 15.09
C ILE A 105 0.06 -3.39 16.50
N GLY A 106 -0.80 -2.38 16.61
CA GLY A 106 -1.19 -1.70 17.82
C GLY A 106 -2.16 -2.46 18.73
N ALA A 107 -2.73 -3.58 18.28
CA ALA A 107 -3.65 -4.38 19.09
C ALA A 107 -2.96 -5.41 19.98
N LYS A 108 -3.54 -5.70 21.16
CA LYS A 108 -3.06 -6.76 22.05
C LYS A 108 -3.75 -8.09 21.76
N LEU A 109 -5.04 -8.04 21.44
CA LEU A 109 -5.85 -9.18 21.02
C LEU A 109 -6.22 -9.00 19.54
N ARG A 110 -6.03 -10.06 18.75
CA ARG A 110 -6.30 -10.11 17.31
C ARG A 110 -7.33 -11.20 17.08
N GLU A 111 -8.55 -10.80 16.76
CA GLU A 111 -9.67 -11.71 16.57
C GLU A 111 -9.90 -11.92 15.09
N HIS A 112 -10.10 -13.18 14.73
CA HIS A 112 -10.46 -13.57 13.37
C HIS A 112 -11.90 -14.10 13.42
N LYS A 113 -12.80 -13.50 12.65
CA LYS A 113 -14.17 -14.00 12.48
C LYS A 113 -14.23 -14.87 11.22
N ASP A 114 -15.05 -15.91 11.26
CA ASP A 114 -15.43 -16.86 10.20
C ASP A 114 -14.65 -16.72 8.87
N ARG A 115 -13.74 -17.67 8.63
CA ARG A 115 -12.76 -17.58 7.55
C ARG A 115 -13.08 -18.55 6.43
N THR A 116 -13.00 -18.06 5.19
CA THR A 116 -13.02 -18.90 3.98
C THR A 116 -11.67 -18.93 3.25
N HIS A 117 -10.81 -17.90 3.41
CA HIS A 117 -9.54 -17.75 2.67
C HIS A 117 -8.46 -16.98 3.46
N PHE A 118 -7.20 -17.01 2.97
CA PHE A 118 -6.09 -16.19 3.50
C PHE A 118 -6.31 -14.69 3.25
N THR A 119 -6.07 -13.86 4.28
CA THR A 119 -6.16 -12.41 4.23
C THR A 119 -4.78 -11.79 4.02
N LEU A 120 -4.70 -10.46 3.97
CA LEU A 120 -3.45 -9.71 3.95
C LEU A 120 -2.56 -10.09 5.15
N LEU A 121 -3.16 -10.28 6.33
CA LEU A 121 -2.44 -10.40 7.58
C LEU A 121 -1.65 -11.71 7.67
N GLU A 122 -2.19 -12.84 7.19
CA GLU A 122 -1.43 -14.10 7.19
C GLU A 122 -0.28 -14.11 6.17
N LYS A 123 -0.38 -13.27 5.13
CA LYS A 123 0.66 -13.14 4.11
C LYS A 123 1.73 -12.11 4.48
N LEU A 124 1.58 -11.40 5.61
CA LEU A 124 2.59 -10.45 6.05
C LEU A 124 3.89 -11.17 6.42
N PRO A 125 5.04 -10.56 6.14
CA PRO A 125 6.32 -11.04 6.63
C PRO A 125 6.34 -11.16 8.16
N LYS A 126 7.10 -12.14 8.67
CA LYS A 126 7.17 -12.46 10.11
C LYS A 126 7.43 -11.24 11.00
N PHE A 127 8.24 -10.28 10.55
CA PHE A 127 8.63 -9.12 11.35
C PHE A 127 7.44 -8.23 11.78
N TYR A 128 6.33 -8.22 11.03
CA TYR A 128 5.10 -7.52 11.41
C TYR A 128 4.40 -8.13 12.63
N HIS A 129 4.61 -9.42 12.86
CA HIS A 129 3.94 -10.18 13.92
C HIS A 129 4.74 -10.21 15.23
N GLU A 130 6.06 -10.00 15.16
CA GLU A 130 6.95 -10.09 16.31
C GLU A 130 6.70 -8.97 17.33
N ALA A 131 6.39 -9.35 18.58
CA ALA A 131 6.11 -8.40 19.66
C ALA A 131 7.27 -7.41 19.92
N LYS A 132 8.53 -7.87 19.80
CA LYS A 132 9.74 -7.04 19.94
C LYS A 132 9.81 -5.89 18.92
N ASN A 133 9.16 -6.02 17.76
CA ASN A 133 9.17 -5.00 16.71
C ASN A 133 8.05 -3.97 16.86
N ARG A 134 7.00 -4.27 17.64
CA ARG A 134 5.78 -3.48 17.74
C ARG A 134 6.02 -2.00 18.01
N ALA A 135 6.77 -1.68 19.06
CA ALA A 135 7.01 -0.28 19.44
C ALA A 135 7.80 0.48 18.35
N ALA A 136 8.75 -0.19 17.69
CA ALA A 136 9.53 0.40 16.61
C ALA A 136 8.69 0.61 15.34
N LEU A 137 7.86 -0.38 14.97
CA LEU A 137 6.94 -0.29 13.82
C LEU A 137 5.90 0.81 14.01
N LEU A 138 5.29 0.93 15.19
CA LEU A 138 4.34 2.02 15.47
C LEU A 138 5.02 3.39 15.38
N LYS A 139 6.24 3.54 15.90
CA LYS A 139 7.03 4.78 15.72
C LYS A 139 7.32 5.06 14.25
N LEU A 140 7.64 4.03 13.46
CA LEU A 140 7.89 4.15 12.02
C LEU A 140 6.64 4.63 11.28
N ILE A 141 5.48 4.04 11.57
CA ILE A 141 4.19 4.42 11.00
C ILE A 141 3.88 5.89 11.30
N GLN A 142 4.11 6.33 12.54
CA GLN A 142 3.88 7.72 12.94
C GLN A 142 4.80 8.70 12.21
N LYS A 143 6.05 8.30 11.90
CA LYS A 143 6.93 9.10 11.03
C LYS A 143 6.40 9.16 9.60
N LEU A 144 5.99 8.03 9.04
CA LEU A 144 5.44 7.94 7.69
C LEU A 144 4.15 8.74 7.50
N LYS A 145 3.28 8.81 8.52
CA LYS A 145 2.06 9.64 8.49
C LYS A 145 2.34 11.14 8.41
N LYS A 146 3.47 11.59 8.95
CA LYS A 146 3.88 13.01 8.98
C LYS A 146 4.77 13.42 7.81
N LYS A 147 5.06 12.48 6.90
CA LYS A 147 5.88 12.70 5.71
C LYS A 147 5.07 13.41 4.63
#